data_AF-A0A109JJ04-F1
#
_entry.id   AF-A0A109JJ04-F1
#
_cell.length_a   1.000
_cell.length_b   1.000
_cell.length_c   1.000
_cell.angle_alpha   90.00
_cell.angle_beta   90.00
_cell.angle_gamma   90.00
#
_symmetry.space_group_name_H-M   'P 1'
#
loop_
_entity.id
_entity.type
_entity.pdbx_description
1 polymer ?
#
loop_
_entity_poly.entity_id
_entity_poly.type
_entity_poly.pdbx_seq_one_letter_code
_entity_poly.pdbx_strand_id
1 'polypeptide(L)'
;MHLFMRLSLCLAPILVLSHANAASPEDRYIAARDAAIAKFAKQMDAGQTGDAVDKAEAAARADLKVQLTTILSESARAGFGPAQLNLDTLYKGDEGFGMLDALRFDADTGKGGAKAGQGADGSYVEPKAHVIVTTETLFTRWLQGHKDWWDKGSKNVPQQFDAALKFEGLYTQAISTDAAVINFNELPIARPTAATSTYAFLAGRTQDDTPDRADEVFAVALANGKVYIAYGGIEPAVQVPACSAIRAGYIKRADEAEEKLRRKQIDKKAYDKLGNLREQGEAAFRRCFTERAPQQPAFAEATRQAQALLETALGK
;
A
#
# COMPACT_ATOMS: atom_id res chain seq x y z
N MET A 1 70.45 18.73 -53.56
CA MET A 1 70.75 17.71 -52.54
C MET A 1 69.83 17.96 -51.36
N HIS A 2 69.08 16.94 -50.95
CA HIS A 2 67.95 16.99 -50.02
C HIS A 2 68.25 17.60 -48.65
N LEU A 3 67.27 18.31 -48.07
CA LEU A 3 66.98 18.14 -46.64
C LEU A 3 65.49 18.43 -46.36
N PHE A 4 64.69 17.36 -46.35
CA PHE A 4 63.37 17.36 -45.72
C PHE A 4 63.58 17.25 -44.20
N MET A 5 63.05 18.20 -43.42
CA MET A 5 62.94 18.03 -41.97
C MET A 5 61.46 18.06 -41.59
N ARG A 6 61.04 16.93 -41.00
CA ARG A 6 59.66 16.55 -40.70
C ARG A 6 59.12 17.36 -39.52
N LEU A 7 57.93 17.92 -39.70
CA LEU A 7 57.12 18.53 -38.64
C LEU A 7 56.47 17.39 -37.83
N SER A 8 57.00 17.08 -36.65
CA SER A 8 56.37 16.13 -35.73
C SER A 8 55.17 16.77 -35.05
N LEU A 9 53.97 16.42 -35.52
CA LEU A 9 52.71 16.79 -34.89
C LEU A 9 52.48 15.88 -33.68
N CYS A 10 52.76 16.38 -32.47
CA CYS A 10 52.39 15.69 -31.23
C CYS A 10 50.87 15.78 -31.02
N LEU A 11 50.13 14.76 -31.45
CA LEU A 11 48.74 14.54 -31.06
C LEU A 11 48.72 14.14 -29.57
N ALA A 12 48.34 15.06 -28.69
CA ALA A 12 48.01 14.72 -27.32
C ALA A 12 46.68 13.94 -27.31
N PRO A 13 46.61 12.73 -26.71
CA PRO A 13 45.33 12.04 -26.55
C PRO A 13 44.49 12.80 -25.53
N ILE A 14 43.40 13.42 -26.00
CA ILE A 14 42.33 13.93 -25.14
C ILE A 14 41.66 12.69 -24.55
N LEU A 15 42.05 12.33 -23.33
CA LEU A 15 41.31 11.39 -22.48
C LEU A 15 39.93 12.01 -22.22
N VAL A 16 38.95 11.59 -23.01
CA VAL A 16 37.54 11.80 -22.71
C VAL A 16 37.28 10.97 -21.44
N LEU A 17 37.30 11.64 -20.28
CA LEU A 17 36.83 11.07 -19.03
C LEU A 17 35.33 10.79 -19.20
N SER A 18 35.00 9.60 -19.69
CA SER A 18 33.69 9.01 -19.52
C SER A 18 33.41 9.05 -18.02
N HIS A 19 32.54 9.95 -17.60
CA HIS A 19 32.02 9.94 -16.24
C HIS A 19 31.25 8.63 -16.12
N ALA A 20 31.90 7.61 -15.58
CA ALA A 20 31.21 6.42 -15.13
C ALA A 20 30.20 6.92 -14.09
N ASN A 21 28.94 7.06 -14.49
CA ASN A 21 27.85 7.42 -13.59
C ASN A 21 27.83 6.34 -12.51
N ALA A 22 28.39 6.64 -11.35
CA ALA A 22 28.30 5.77 -10.20
C ALA A 22 26.80 5.55 -9.95
N ALA A 23 26.39 4.27 -9.90
CA ALA A 23 25.00 3.90 -9.65
C ALA A 23 24.48 4.71 -8.44
N SER A 24 23.27 5.27 -8.55
CA SER A 24 22.68 6.01 -7.44
C SER A 24 22.49 5.08 -6.23
N PRO A 25 22.36 5.62 -5.00
CA PRO A 25 21.98 4.81 -3.86
C PRO A 25 20.73 3.95 -4.11
N GLU A 26 19.73 4.49 -4.81
CA GLU A 26 18.53 3.76 -5.21
C GLU A 26 18.81 2.65 -6.23
N ASP A 27 19.64 2.89 -7.25
CA ASP A 27 20.02 1.86 -8.22
C ASP A 27 20.74 0.68 -7.54
N ARG A 28 21.59 0.98 -6.55
CA ARG A 28 22.25 -0.05 -5.74
C ARG A 28 21.26 -0.84 -4.89
N TYR A 29 20.32 -0.16 -4.24
CA TYR A 29 19.25 -0.81 -3.49
C TYR A 29 18.42 -1.74 -4.37
N ILE A 30 17.99 -1.26 -5.53
CA ILE A 30 17.21 -2.03 -6.51
C ILE A 30 18.00 -3.26 -6.98
N ALA A 31 19.27 -3.09 -7.36
CA ALA A 31 20.10 -4.19 -7.80
C ALA A 31 20.32 -5.24 -6.70
N ALA A 32 20.52 -4.80 -5.45
CA ALA A 32 20.65 -5.70 -4.31
C ALA A 32 19.36 -6.50 -4.05
N ARG A 33 18.20 -5.84 -4.09
CA ARG A 33 16.90 -6.47 -3.92
C ARG A 33 16.63 -7.50 -5.03
N ASP A 34 16.80 -7.10 -6.29
CA ASP A 34 16.51 -7.96 -7.44
C ASP A 34 17.47 -9.17 -7.46
N ALA A 35 18.74 -8.99 -7.06
CA ALA A 35 19.69 -10.09 -6.89
C ALA A 35 19.30 -11.04 -5.75
N ALA A 36 18.80 -10.51 -4.62
CA ALA A 36 18.32 -11.32 -3.51
C ALA A 36 17.08 -12.14 -3.91
N ILE A 37 16.09 -11.53 -4.56
CA ILE A 37 14.90 -12.22 -5.09
C ILE A 37 15.33 -13.34 -6.05
N ALA A 38 16.22 -13.06 -7.00
CA ALA A 38 16.70 -14.06 -7.95
C ALA A 38 17.48 -15.20 -7.28
N LYS A 39 18.23 -14.90 -6.21
CA LYS A 39 18.92 -15.91 -5.40
C LYS A 39 17.90 -16.82 -4.72
N PHE A 40 16.94 -16.26 -3.98
CA PHE A 40 15.97 -17.05 -3.23
C PHE A 40 15.02 -17.84 -4.12
N ALA A 41 14.64 -17.31 -5.29
CA ALA A 41 13.89 -18.07 -6.29
C ALA A 41 14.62 -19.36 -6.70
N LYS A 42 15.94 -19.29 -6.97
CA LYS A 42 16.74 -20.48 -7.29
C LYS A 42 16.83 -21.48 -6.13
N GLN A 43 16.85 -20.99 -4.89
CA GLN A 43 16.87 -21.85 -3.70
C GLN A 43 15.54 -22.59 -3.56
N MET A 44 14.42 -21.90 -3.75
CA MET A 44 13.08 -22.51 -3.77
C MET A 44 12.93 -23.54 -4.90
N ASP A 45 13.37 -23.22 -6.12
CA ASP A 45 13.35 -24.15 -7.26
C ASP A 45 14.20 -25.41 -7.00
N ALA A 46 15.27 -25.28 -6.21
CA ALA A 46 16.12 -26.39 -5.77
C ALA A 46 15.57 -27.14 -4.54
N GLY A 47 14.37 -26.79 -4.04
CA GLY A 47 13.76 -27.38 -2.86
C GLY A 47 14.49 -27.08 -1.55
N GLN A 48 15.31 -26.02 -1.51
CA GLN A 48 16.00 -25.61 -0.30
C GLN A 48 15.04 -24.84 0.61
N THR A 49 14.78 -25.39 1.79
CA THR A 49 13.87 -24.81 2.79
C THR A 49 14.47 -24.93 4.20
N GLY A 50 13.85 -24.24 5.16
CA GLY A 50 14.20 -24.32 6.58
C GLY A 50 15.03 -23.15 7.09
N ASP A 51 15.29 -23.13 8.40
CA ASP A 51 15.80 -22.01 9.17
C ASP A 51 17.01 -21.27 8.57
N ALA A 52 17.90 -21.99 7.88
CA ALA A 52 19.08 -21.38 7.28
C ALA A 52 18.73 -20.47 6.09
N VAL A 53 17.75 -20.86 5.28
CA VAL A 53 17.26 -20.07 4.13
C VAL A 53 16.49 -18.85 4.65
N ASP A 54 15.63 -19.05 5.66
CA ASP A 54 14.84 -17.98 6.27
C ASP A 54 15.71 -16.93 6.96
N LYS A 55 16.77 -17.35 7.67
CA LYS A 55 17.75 -16.42 8.24
C LYS A 55 18.52 -15.65 7.18
N ALA A 56 18.84 -16.28 6.04
CA ALA A 56 19.51 -15.62 4.95
C ALA A 56 18.60 -14.57 4.27
N GLU A 57 17.30 -14.87 4.13
CA GLU A 57 16.29 -13.94 3.63
C GLU A 57 16.13 -12.75 4.58
N ALA A 58 15.97 -13.02 5.88
CA ALA A 58 15.85 -11.98 6.89
C ALA A 58 17.09 -11.08 6.94
N ALA A 59 18.29 -11.63 6.77
CA ALA A 59 19.53 -10.86 6.67
C ALA A 59 19.54 -9.98 5.41
N ALA A 60 19.11 -10.49 4.26
CA ALA A 60 18.99 -9.69 3.04
C ALA A 60 18.00 -8.53 3.21
N ARG A 61 16.85 -8.76 3.86
CA ARG A 61 15.91 -7.69 4.20
C ARG A 61 16.50 -6.68 5.19
N ALA A 62 17.27 -7.12 6.19
CA ALA A 62 17.97 -6.21 7.09
C ALA A 62 18.96 -5.29 6.34
N ASP A 63 19.71 -5.82 5.37
CA ASP A 63 20.61 -5.02 4.53
C ASP A 63 19.85 -4.03 3.63
N LEU A 64 18.72 -4.45 3.06
CA LEU A 64 17.83 -3.58 2.28
C LEU A 64 17.26 -2.44 3.14
N LYS A 65 16.88 -2.74 4.38
CA LYS A 65 16.43 -1.74 5.36
C LYS A 65 17.49 -0.67 5.63
N VAL A 66 18.75 -1.07 5.81
CA VAL A 66 19.87 -0.14 6.05
C VAL A 66 20.07 0.79 4.85
N GLN A 67 20.01 0.23 3.64
CA GLN A 67 20.11 1.01 2.40
C GLN A 67 18.95 2.02 2.27
N LEU A 68 17.70 1.59 2.49
CA LEU A 68 16.55 2.49 2.44
C LEU A 68 16.58 3.56 3.53
N THR A 69 17.04 3.22 4.74
CA THR A 69 17.24 4.21 5.82
C THR A 69 18.20 5.30 5.38
N THR A 70 19.28 4.93 4.67
CA THR A 70 20.24 5.90 4.13
C THR A 70 19.63 6.73 2.99
N ILE A 71 18.94 6.09 2.05
CA ILE A 71 18.29 6.76 0.89
C ILE A 71 17.26 7.78 1.36
N LEU A 72 16.38 7.37 2.29
CA LEU A 72 15.26 8.20 2.71
C LEU A 72 15.69 9.20 3.79
N SER A 73 16.66 8.89 4.65
CA SER A 73 17.14 9.80 5.69
C SER A 73 16.00 10.40 6.53
N GLU A 74 15.07 9.55 6.95
CA GLU A 74 13.89 9.95 7.74
C GLU A 74 14.24 10.19 9.21
N SER A 75 13.67 11.26 9.78
CA SER A 75 13.74 11.50 11.21
C SER A 75 12.85 10.55 12.00
N ALA A 76 13.17 10.36 13.28
CA ALA A 76 12.23 9.77 14.22
C ALA A 76 10.94 10.60 14.28
N ARG A 77 9.82 9.93 14.57
CA ARG A 77 8.49 10.54 14.73
C ARG A 77 8.02 10.31 16.14
N ALA A 78 7.46 11.34 16.78
CA ALA A 78 6.95 11.21 18.13
C ALA A 78 5.79 10.20 18.19
N GLY A 79 5.84 9.25 19.12
CA GLY A 79 4.82 8.21 19.27
C GLY A 79 4.89 7.07 18.26
N PHE A 80 5.98 6.98 17.49
CA PHE A 80 6.26 5.90 16.56
C PHE A 80 7.62 5.28 16.85
N GLY A 81 7.69 3.96 16.70
CA GLY A 81 8.90 3.19 16.82
C GLY A 81 9.91 3.46 15.69
N PRO A 82 11.09 2.84 15.76
CA PRO A 82 12.10 2.95 14.72
C PRO A 82 11.59 2.39 13.39
N ALA A 83 12.05 2.99 12.29
CA ALA A 83 11.75 2.54 10.93
C ALA A 83 12.01 1.03 10.77
N GLN A 84 11.10 0.34 10.09
CA GLN A 84 11.19 -1.04 9.62
C GLN A 84 11.15 -1.08 8.10
N LEU A 85 11.58 -2.19 7.50
CA LEU A 85 11.37 -2.41 6.07
C LEU A 85 9.89 -2.76 5.84
N ASN A 86 9.27 -2.19 4.82
CA ASN A 86 7.88 -2.51 4.45
C ASN A 86 7.74 -3.84 3.68
N LEU A 87 8.83 -4.39 3.15
CA LEU A 87 8.84 -5.69 2.45
C LEU A 87 8.78 -6.84 3.47
N ASP A 88 7.68 -7.58 3.45
CA ASP A 88 7.46 -8.72 4.34
C ASP A 88 8.18 -9.99 3.89
N THR A 89 8.46 -10.14 2.60
CA THR A 89 9.19 -11.29 2.05
C THR A 89 9.81 -10.97 0.69
N LEU A 90 10.93 -11.64 0.39
CA LEU A 90 11.56 -11.67 -0.93
C LEU A 90 11.21 -12.92 -1.75
N TYR A 91 10.40 -13.83 -1.20
CA TYR A 91 9.95 -15.05 -1.88
C TYR A 91 8.76 -14.77 -2.79
N LYS A 92 8.94 -14.98 -4.09
CA LYS A 92 7.87 -14.78 -5.05
C LYS A 92 6.73 -15.79 -4.82
N GLY A 93 5.52 -15.28 -4.65
CA GLY A 93 4.30 -16.08 -4.44
C GLY A 93 3.86 -16.17 -2.98
N ASP A 94 4.74 -15.78 -2.05
CA ASP A 94 4.37 -15.63 -0.66
C ASP A 94 3.53 -14.36 -0.44
N GLU A 95 2.65 -14.42 0.55
CA GLU A 95 1.96 -13.25 1.05
C GLU A 95 2.97 -12.19 1.52
N GLY A 96 2.77 -10.93 1.11
CA GLY A 96 3.72 -9.85 1.35
C GLY A 96 4.80 -9.67 0.28
N PHE A 97 4.87 -10.55 -0.73
CA PHE A 97 5.77 -10.34 -1.86
C PHE A 97 5.30 -9.21 -2.76
N GLY A 98 6.23 -8.37 -3.20
CA GLY A 98 5.93 -7.27 -4.12
C GLY A 98 5.37 -6.02 -3.44
N MET A 99 5.36 -5.95 -2.10
CA MET A 99 5.03 -4.72 -1.38
C MET A 99 5.91 -3.53 -1.78
N LEU A 100 5.48 -2.33 -1.42
CA LEU A 100 6.19 -1.11 -1.77
C LEU A 100 7.56 -1.04 -1.10
N ASP A 101 8.59 -0.71 -1.86
CA ASP A 101 9.93 -0.42 -1.34
C ASP A 101 9.90 0.85 -0.48
N ALA A 102 9.73 0.67 0.82
CA ALA A 102 9.49 1.76 1.75
C ALA A 102 10.00 1.44 3.15
N LEU A 103 10.13 2.49 3.95
CA LEU A 103 10.23 2.37 5.40
C LEU A 103 8.85 2.48 6.03
N ARG A 104 8.55 1.56 6.96
CA ARG A 104 7.35 1.57 7.79
C ARG A 104 7.69 2.02 9.21
N PHE A 105 6.93 2.94 9.76
CA PHE A 105 6.97 3.34 11.16
C PHE A 105 5.66 2.92 11.80
N ASP A 106 5.76 2.15 12.88
CA ASP A 106 4.61 1.64 13.61
C ASP A 106 4.41 2.47 14.88
N ALA A 107 3.16 2.86 15.18
CA ALA A 107 2.87 3.60 16.41
C ALA A 107 3.27 2.78 17.65
N ASP A 108 3.84 3.45 18.66
CA ASP A 108 4.29 2.79 19.90
C ASP A 108 3.14 2.22 20.75
N THR A 109 1.90 2.59 20.41
CA THR A 109 0.68 2.19 21.12
C THR A 109 -0.34 1.60 20.17
N GLY A 110 -1.05 0.57 20.62
CA GLY A 110 -2.23 0.04 19.95
C GLY A 110 -3.52 0.75 20.30
N LYS A 111 -4.62 0.21 19.79
CA LYS A 111 -5.97 0.69 20.12
C LYS A 111 -6.19 0.58 21.64
N GLY A 112 -6.65 1.66 22.26
CA GLY A 112 -6.81 1.74 23.72
C GLY A 112 -5.56 2.15 24.51
N GLY A 113 -4.45 2.46 23.84
CA GLY A 113 -3.26 3.07 24.47
C GLY A 113 -2.26 2.09 25.10
N ALA A 114 -2.52 0.78 25.03
CA ALA A 114 -1.52 -0.23 25.40
C ALA A 114 -0.30 -0.17 24.48
N LYS A 115 0.88 -0.55 24.99
CA LYS A 115 2.11 -0.61 24.18
C LYS A 115 1.94 -1.60 23.03
N ALA A 116 2.24 -1.17 21.81
CA ALA A 116 2.18 -2.01 20.62
C ALA A 116 3.34 -3.02 20.57
N GLY A 117 3.13 -4.11 19.82
CA GLY A 117 4.08 -5.19 19.61
C GLY A 117 3.83 -6.41 20.49
N GLN A 118 4.81 -7.32 20.50
CA GLN A 118 4.76 -8.57 21.23
C GLN A 118 4.89 -8.32 22.74
N GLY A 119 3.89 -8.74 23.51
CA GLY A 119 3.91 -8.81 24.96
C GLY A 119 4.77 -9.95 25.48
N ALA A 120 5.24 -9.84 26.72
CA ALA A 120 6.05 -10.87 27.37
C ALA A 120 5.29 -12.19 27.59
N ASP A 121 3.96 -12.13 27.59
CA ASP A 121 3.04 -13.27 27.72
C ASP A 121 2.68 -13.93 26.38
N GLY A 122 3.27 -13.46 25.27
CA GLY A 122 2.96 -13.95 23.94
C GLY A 122 1.76 -13.28 23.27
N SER A 123 1.09 -12.34 23.94
CA SER A 123 0.07 -11.50 23.30
C SER A 123 0.69 -10.56 22.27
N TYR A 124 -0.09 -10.13 21.28
CA TYR A 124 0.32 -9.12 20.32
C TYR A 124 -0.68 -7.96 20.36
N VAL A 125 -0.17 -6.74 20.52
CA VAL A 125 -0.97 -5.51 20.43
C VAL A 125 -0.63 -4.85 19.10
N GLU A 126 -1.60 -4.81 18.19
CA GLU A 126 -1.44 -4.16 16.90
C GLU A 126 -1.21 -2.64 17.05
N PRO A 127 -0.23 -2.04 16.36
CA PRO A 127 -0.06 -0.59 16.33
C PRO A 127 -1.35 0.11 15.87
N LYS A 128 -1.72 1.23 16.51
CA LYS A 128 -2.96 1.94 16.15
C LYS A 128 -2.87 2.69 14.82
N ALA A 129 -1.64 2.95 14.36
CA ALA A 129 -1.34 3.72 13.17
C ALA A 129 0.04 3.36 12.64
N HIS A 130 0.22 3.62 11.35
CA HIS A 130 1.42 3.33 10.60
C HIS A 130 1.75 4.49 9.66
N VAL A 131 3.03 4.68 9.38
CA VAL A 131 3.52 5.62 8.37
C VAL A 131 4.46 4.87 7.43
N ILE A 132 4.15 4.88 6.15
CA ILE A 132 4.97 4.34 5.07
C ILE A 132 5.62 5.52 4.34
N VAL A 133 6.94 5.44 4.13
CA VAL A 133 7.69 6.47 3.41
C VAL A 133 8.54 5.84 2.32
N THR A 134 8.40 6.35 1.10
CA THR A 134 9.23 5.99 -0.05
C THR A 134 9.58 7.23 -0.86
N THR A 135 10.54 7.11 -1.78
CA THR A 135 10.85 8.15 -2.77
C THR A 135 9.85 8.09 -3.93
N GLU A 136 9.62 9.21 -4.60
CA GLU A 136 8.76 9.26 -5.80
C GLU A 136 9.24 8.32 -6.93
N THR A 137 10.56 8.16 -7.07
CA THR A 137 11.22 7.27 -8.02
C THR A 137 10.94 5.80 -7.73
N LEU A 138 11.16 5.34 -6.50
CA LEU A 138 10.81 3.98 -6.07
C LEU A 138 9.30 3.70 -6.19
N PHE A 139 8.44 4.67 -5.82
CA PHE A 139 7.00 4.52 -6.01
C PHE A 139 6.62 4.36 -7.50
N THR A 140 7.20 5.19 -8.37
CA THR A 140 6.98 5.09 -9.82
C THR A 140 7.46 3.75 -10.38
N ARG A 141 8.62 3.26 -9.93
CA ARG A 141 9.13 1.94 -10.30
C ARG A 141 8.19 0.83 -9.82
N TRP A 142 7.65 0.95 -8.61
CA TRP A 142 6.70 0.00 -8.06
C TRP A 142 5.43 -0.06 -8.92
N LEU A 143 4.85 1.10 -9.30
CA LEU A 143 3.70 1.15 -10.21
C LEU A 143 3.98 0.42 -11.52
N GLN A 144 5.15 0.66 -12.13
CA GLN A 144 5.56 0.00 -13.37
C GLN A 144 5.68 -1.53 -13.21
N GLY A 145 6.21 -1.99 -12.08
CA GLY A 145 6.28 -3.41 -11.73
C GLY A 145 4.91 -4.06 -11.56
N HIS A 146 3.89 -3.28 -11.19
CA HIS A 146 2.53 -3.76 -10.88
C HIS A 146 1.50 -3.48 -11.99
N LYS A 147 1.94 -3.06 -13.18
CA LYS A 147 1.04 -2.75 -14.31
C LYS A 147 0.19 -3.94 -14.77
N ASP A 148 0.71 -5.16 -14.62
CA ASP A 148 0.07 -6.42 -15.02
C ASP A 148 0.16 -7.46 -13.88
N TRP A 149 0.04 -7.02 -12.63
CA TRP A 149 0.25 -7.88 -11.45
C TRP A 149 -0.84 -8.95 -11.30
N TRP A 150 -2.10 -8.55 -11.44
CA TRP A 150 -3.25 -9.42 -11.33
C TRP A 150 -3.64 -10.05 -12.66
N ASP A 151 -4.27 -11.23 -12.55
CA ASP A 151 -4.79 -12.00 -13.66
C ASP A 151 -5.81 -11.24 -14.53
N LYS A 152 -5.98 -11.73 -15.76
CA LYS A 152 -6.94 -11.20 -16.73
C LYS A 152 -8.36 -11.16 -16.13
N GLY A 153 -8.89 -9.95 -15.96
CA GLY A 153 -10.22 -9.69 -15.42
C GLY A 153 -10.20 -8.81 -14.17
N SER A 154 -9.07 -8.76 -13.47
CA SER A 154 -8.85 -7.86 -12.34
C SER A 154 -8.30 -6.52 -12.81
N LYS A 155 -8.65 -5.44 -12.09
CA LYS A 155 -8.06 -4.12 -12.35
C LYS A 155 -6.68 -4.05 -11.70
N ASN A 156 -5.67 -3.73 -12.51
CA ASN A 156 -4.32 -3.44 -12.02
C ASN A 156 -4.20 -1.99 -11.57
N VAL A 157 -3.16 -1.71 -10.78
CA VAL A 157 -2.90 -0.37 -10.25
C VAL A 157 -2.67 0.60 -11.43
N PRO A 158 -3.38 1.75 -11.48
CA PRO A 158 -3.13 2.77 -12.48
C PRO A 158 -1.67 3.25 -12.46
N GLN A 159 -1.14 3.55 -13.64
CA GLN A 159 0.27 3.97 -13.78
C GLN A 159 0.47 5.47 -13.57
N GLN A 160 -0.62 6.24 -13.54
CA GLN A 160 -0.59 7.68 -13.26
C GLN A 160 -0.73 7.90 -11.75
N PHE A 161 0.15 8.72 -11.18
CA PHE A 161 0.27 8.91 -9.73
C PHE A 161 -1.07 9.21 -9.04
N ASP A 162 -1.76 10.28 -9.43
CA ASP A 162 -3.02 10.68 -8.80
C ASP A 162 -4.14 9.64 -8.99
N ALA A 163 -4.13 8.90 -10.10
CA ALA A 163 -5.09 7.82 -10.33
C ALA A 163 -4.78 6.60 -9.46
N ALA A 164 -3.49 6.30 -9.23
CA ALA A 164 -3.05 5.23 -8.35
C ALA A 164 -3.47 5.49 -6.91
N LEU A 165 -3.29 6.72 -6.41
CA LEU A 165 -3.70 7.10 -5.07
C LEU A 165 -5.20 6.92 -4.81
N LYS A 166 -6.04 7.05 -5.84
CA LYS A 166 -7.49 6.87 -5.72
C LYS A 166 -7.94 5.42 -5.90
N PHE A 167 -7.02 4.50 -6.20
CA PHE A 167 -7.31 3.10 -6.43
C PHE A 167 -7.05 2.29 -5.15
N GLU A 168 -8.11 1.76 -4.52
CA GLU A 168 -7.99 1.02 -3.26
C GLU A 168 -7.03 -0.17 -3.33
N GLY A 169 -6.95 -0.84 -4.48
CA GLY A 169 -6.04 -1.96 -4.71
C GLY A 169 -4.56 -1.58 -4.66
N LEU A 170 -4.19 -0.30 -4.76
CA LEU A 170 -2.83 0.17 -4.44
C LEU A 170 -2.49 -0.18 -3.00
N TYR A 171 -3.35 0.18 -2.05
CA TYR A 171 -3.09 0.06 -0.61
C TYR A 171 -3.07 -1.39 -0.15
N THR A 172 -3.94 -2.23 -0.71
CA THR A 172 -3.89 -3.69 -0.52
C THR A 172 -2.53 -4.26 -0.95
N GLN A 173 -2.04 -3.94 -2.14
CA GLN A 173 -0.80 -4.54 -2.64
C GLN A 173 0.46 -3.93 -2.01
N ALA A 174 0.47 -2.62 -1.80
CA ALA A 174 1.65 -1.89 -1.39
C ALA A 174 1.97 -2.06 0.11
N ILE A 175 0.95 -2.34 0.95
CA ILE A 175 1.03 -2.15 2.40
C ILE A 175 0.43 -3.30 3.22
N SER A 176 -0.64 -3.97 2.76
CA SER A 176 -1.31 -5.00 3.56
C SER A 176 -1.95 -6.05 2.68
N THR A 177 -1.25 -7.18 2.56
CA THR A 177 -1.62 -8.29 1.68
C THR A 177 -2.63 -9.25 2.31
N ASP A 178 -2.90 -9.12 3.60
CA ASP A 178 -3.76 -10.02 4.39
C ASP A 178 -5.25 -9.67 4.31
N ALA A 179 -5.58 -8.41 3.97
CA ALA A 179 -6.96 -7.97 3.78
C ALA A 179 -7.04 -6.85 2.74
N ALA A 180 -8.10 -6.89 1.93
CA ALA A 180 -8.36 -5.87 0.94
C ALA A 180 -8.74 -4.55 1.62
N VAL A 181 -8.08 -3.46 1.23
CA VAL A 181 -8.47 -2.10 1.61
C VAL A 181 -9.69 -1.70 0.80
N ILE A 182 -10.72 -1.21 1.51
CA ILE A 182 -11.94 -0.68 0.92
C ILE A 182 -11.97 0.83 1.11
N ASN A 183 -12.19 1.56 0.03
CA ASN A 183 -12.45 3.00 0.07
C ASN A 183 -13.96 3.27 0.20
N PHE A 184 -14.37 3.83 1.34
CA PHE A 184 -15.76 4.21 1.59
C PHE A 184 -16.09 5.60 1.08
N ASN A 185 -15.17 6.56 1.25
CA ASN A 185 -15.35 7.94 0.82
C ASN A 185 -14.05 8.75 0.89
N GLU A 186 -13.89 9.73 0.01
CA GLU A 186 -12.80 10.71 0.08
C GLU A 186 -12.98 11.65 1.28
N LEU A 187 -11.88 11.97 1.97
CA LEU A 187 -11.85 12.87 3.12
C LEU A 187 -11.30 14.24 2.70
N PRO A 188 -11.99 15.34 3.05
CA PRO A 188 -11.57 16.69 2.69
C PRO A 188 -10.47 17.21 3.64
N ILE A 189 -9.27 16.63 3.57
CA ILE A 189 -8.11 17.10 4.32
C ILE A 189 -7.45 18.30 3.64
N ALA A 190 -6.80 19.16 4.42
CA ALA A 190 -6.06 20.29 3.90
C ALA A 190 -4.70 19.83 3.35
N ARG A 191 -4.36 20.22 2.12
CA ARG A 191 -3.04 19.95 1.54
C ARG A 191 -1.95 20.68 2.36
N PRO A 192 -1.00 19.96 2.99
CA PRO A 192 0.11 20.60 3.69
C PRO A 192 0.96 21.45 2.73
N THR A 193 1.53 22.56 3.20
CA THR A 193 2.32 23.48 2.35
C THR A 193 3.50 22.82 1.64
N ALA A 194 4.13 21.81 2.26
CA ALA A 194 5.25 21.07 1.69
C ALA A 194 4.81 20.02 0.63
N ALA A 195 3.51 19.76 0.51
CA ALA A 195 2.97 18.73 -0.36
C ALA A 195 2.53 19.31 -1.71
N THR A 196 2.91 18.63 -2.79
CA THR A 196 2.45 18.94 -4.15
C THR A 196 1.08 18.30 -4.43
N SER A 197 0.87 17.08 -3.92
CA SER A 197 -0.39 16.34 -3.98
C SER A 197 -0.74 15.77 -2.60
N THR A 198 -2.04 15.63 -2.33
CA THR A 198 -2.56 15.04 -1.09
C THR A 198 -3.89 14.35 -1.38
N TYR A 199 -4.09 13.18 -0.77
CA TYR A 199 -5.33 12.43 -0.86
C TYR A 199 -5.62 11.74 0.46
N ALA A 200 -6.87 11.69 0.88
CA ALA A 200 -7.27 10.89 2.03
C ALA A 200 -8.64 10.28 1.82
N PHE A 201 -8.90 9.17 2.51
CA PHE A 201 -10.19 8.49 2.45
C PHE A 201 -10.50 7.72 3.72
N LEU A 202 -11.80 7.57 3.97
CA LEU A 202 -12.35 6.64 4.94
C LEU A 202 -12.18 5.22 4.42
N ALA A 203 -11.65 4.36 5.28
CA ALA A 203 -11.32 3.01 4.91
C ALA A 203 -11.89 1.97 5.89
N GLY A 204 -11.85 0.74 5.42
CA GLY A 204 -11.97 -0.46 6.24
C GLY A 204 -11.29 -1.61 5.50
N ARG A 205 -11.18 -2.76 6.16
CA ARG A 205 -10.51 -3.95 5.61
C ARG A 205 -11.47 -5.12 5.50
N THR A 206 -11.27 -5.97 4.51
CA THR A 206 -12.05 -7.19 4.37
C THR A 206 -11.29 -8.31 3.67
N GLN A 207 -11.56 -9.56 4.08
CA GLN A 207 -11.22 -10.76 3.33
C GLN A 207 -12.42 -11.29 2.51
N ASP A 208 -13.62 -10.82 2.85
CA ASP A 208 -14.90 -11.29 2.32
C ASP A 208 -15.73 -10.07 1.84
N ASP A 209 -16.79 -9.71 2.61
CA ASP A 209 -17.74 -8.67 2.28
C ASP A 209 -17.30 -7.28 2.77
N THR A 210 -17.76 -6.23 2.10
CA THR A 210 -17.52 -4.84 2.54
C THR A 210 -18.02 -4.65 3.99
N PRO A 211 -17.22 -4.07 4.91
CA PRO A 211 -17.68 -3.79 6.26
C PRO A 211 -18.88 -2.81 6.28
N ASP A 212 -19.74 -2.88 7.31
CA ASP A 212 -20.86 -1.93 7.49
C ASP A 212 -20.42 -0.54 7.95
N ARG A 213 -19.18 -0.42 8.43
CA ARG A 213 -18.60 0.82 8.96
C ARG A 213 -17.18 0.99 8.46
N ALA A 214 -16.77 2.24 8.28
CA ALA A 214 -15.38 2.60 8.08
C ALA A 214 -14.75 2.88 9.45
N ASP A 215 -13.75 2.10 9.83
CA ASP A 215 -13.04 2.21 11.11
C ASP A 215 -11.55 2.53 10.94
N GLU A 216 -11.12 2.84 9.71
CA GLU A 216 -9.78 3.32 9.40
C GLU A 216 -9.81 4.59 8.54
N VAL A 217 -8.67 5.27 8.51
CA VAL A 217 -8.37 6.31 7.52
C VAL A 217 -7.03 6.07 6.88
N PHE A 218 -6.90 6.48 5.62
CA PHE A 218 -5.63 6.60 4.92
C PHE A 218 -5.47 8.05 4.49
N ALA A 219 -4.26 8.59 4.65
CA ALA A 219 -3.86 9.91 4.19
C ALA A 219 -2.50 9.83 3.51
N VAL A 220 -2.39 10.43 2.34
CA VAL A 220 -1.20 10.39 1.49
C VAL A 220 -0.77 11.80 1.15
N ALA A 221 0.54 12.05 1.15
CA ALA A 221 1.12 13.24 0.56
C ALA A 221 2.34 12.92 -0.29
N LEU A 222 2.47 13.63 -1.41
CA LEU A 222 3.74 13.76 -2.13
C LEU A 222 4.40 15.05 -1.65
N ALA A 223 5.51 14.95 -0.93
CA ALA A 223 6.22 16.09 -0.36
C ALA A 223 7.73 15.88 -0.43
N ASN A 224 8.48 16.91 -0.85
CA ASN A 224 9.95 16.88 -0.89
C ASN A 224 10.53 15.66 -1.66
N GLY A 225 9.89 15.26 -2.76
CA GLY A 225 10.31 14.10 -3.57
C GLY A 225 10.01 12.73 -2.94
N LYS A 226 9.19 12.69 -1.89
CA LYS A 226 8.81 11.46 -1.17
C LYS A 226 7.30 11.31 -1.08
N VAL A 227 6.86 10.06 -1.11
CA VAL A 227 5.48 9.66 -0.87
C VAL A 227 5.36 9.21 0.58
N TYR A 228 4.46 9.83 1.33
CA TYR A 228 4.11 9.47 2.68
C TYR A 228 2.70 8.89 2.65
N ILE A 229 2.51 7.68 3.16
CA ILE A 229 1.19 7.06 3.34
C ILE A 229 1.01 6.79 4.82
N ALA A 230 0.06 7.44 5.44
CA ALA A 230 -0.24 7.31 6.84
C ALA A 230 -1.64 6.70 6.99
N TYR A 231 -1.76 5.65 7.79
CA TYR A 231 -3.05 5.01 8.01
C TYR A 231 -3.19 4.49 9.43
N GLY A 232 -4.41 4.32 9.89
CA GLY A 232 -4.69 3.84 11.23
C GLY A 232 -6.17 3.81 11.56
N GLY A 233 -6.48 3.19 12.70
CA GLY A 233 -7.84 3.10 13.20
C GLY A 233 -8.38 4.46 13.66
N ILE A 234 -9.67 4.70 13.46
CA ILE A 234 -10.38 5.89 13.92
C ILE A 234 -11.39 5.57 15.03
N GLU A 235 -11.64 6.57 15.87
CA GLU A 235 -12.70 6.52 16.88
C GLU A 235 -13.42 7.89 16.94
N PRO A 236 -14.76 7.95 16.80
CA PRO A 236 -15.66 6.85 16.48
C PRO A 236 -15.55 6.40 15.02
N ALA A 237 -15.83 5.11 14.79
CA ALA A 237 -16.01 4.59 13.43
C ALA A 237 -17.18 5.29 12.71
N VAL A 238 -17.04 5.51 11.40
CA VAL A 238 -18.09 6.11 10.58
C VAL A 238 -19.04 5.01 10.11
N GLN A 239 -20.33 5.17 10.42
CA GLN A 239 -21.38 4.26 9.98
C GLN A 239 -22.58 5.05 9.49
N VAL A 240 -23.32 4.50 8.53
CA VAL A 240 -24.58 5.06 8.05
C VAL A 240 -25.65 3.96 8.13
N PRO A 241 -26.40 3.84 9.24
CA PRO A 241 -27.33 2.74 9.45
C PRO A 241 -28.37 2.56 8.32
N ALA A 242 -28.78 3.66 7.70
CA ALA A 242 -29.68 3.63 6.55
C ALA A 242 -29.09 2.88 5.34
N CYS A 243 -27.78 2.95 5.12
CA CYS A 243 -27.11 2.25 4.02
C CYS A 243 -27.00 0.75 4.30
N SER A 244 -26.65 0.37 5.53
CA SER A 244 -26.67 -1.05 5.95
C SER A 244 -28.06 -1.67 5.81
N ALA A 245 -29.13 -0.91 6.11
CA ALA A 245 -30.51 -1.37 5.91
C ALA A 245 -30.85 -1.60 4.42
N ILE A 246 -30.34 -0.76 3.50
CA ILE A 246 -30.50 -0.99 2.06
C ILE A 246 -29.85 -2.31 1.66
N ARG A 247 -28.60 -2.55 2.08
CA ARG A 247 -27.89 -3.80 1.80
C ARG A 247 -28.63 -5.01 2.33
N ALA A 248 -29.06 -4.96 3.60
CA ALA A 248 -29.82 -6.03 4.24
C ALA A 248 -31.12 -6.37 3.48
N GLY A 249 -31.79 -5.36 2.90
CA GLY A 249 -32.96 -5.57 2.05
C GLY A 249 -32.65 -6.36 0.76
N TYR A 250 -31.49 -6.13 0.15
CA TYR A 250 -31.04 -6.89 -1.01
C TYR A 250 -30.62 -8.32 -0.65
N ILE A 251 -29.89 -8.50 0.45
CA ILE A 251 -29.51 -9.83 0.96
C ILE A 251 -30.76 -10.66 1.22
N LYS A 252 -31.74 -10.11 1.95
CA LYS A 252 -33.01 -10.80 2.22
C LYS A 252 -33.72 -11.24 0.93
N ARG A 253 -33.76 -10.37 -0.09
CA ARG A 253 -34.37 -10.70 -1.39
C ARG A 253 -33.60 -11.79 -2.13
N ALA A 254 -32.26 -11.82 -2.01
CA ALA A 254 -31.43 -12.87 -2.58
C ALA A 254 -31.75 -14.22 -1.93
N ASP A 255 -31.76 -14.27 -0.59
CA ASP A 255 -32.05 -15.48 0.18
C ASP A 255 -33.48 -16.01 -0.11
N GLU A 256 -34.46 -15.10 -0.18
CA GLU A 256 -35.84 -15.47 -0.56
C GLU A 256 -35.93 -16.01 -1.99
N ALA A 257 -35.14 -15.48 -2.93
CA ALA A 257 -35.10 -15.96 -4.31
C ALA A 257 -34.45 -17.35 -4.40
N GLU A 258 -33.35 -17.58 -3.68
CA GLU A 258 -32.67 -18.87 -3.59
C GLU A 258 -33.60 -19.93 -3.00
N GLU A 259 -34.33 -19.58 -1.94
CA GLU A 259 -35.28 -20.48 -1.32
C GLU A 259 -36.46 -20.81 -2.24
N LYS A 260 -37.00 -19.83 -2.98
CA LYS A 260 -38.05 -20.05 -3.99
C LYS A 260 -37.57 -20.98 -5.11
N LEU A 261 -36.33 -20.82 -5.58
CA LEU A 261 -35.74 -21.70 -6.59
C LEU A 261 -35.59 -23.12 -6.04
N ARG A 262 -35.05 -23.27 -4.82
CA ARG A 262 -34.87 -24.57 -4.14
C ARG A 262 -36.20 -25.30 -3.94
N ARG A 263 -37.25 -24.57 -3.59
CA ARG A 263 -38.63 -25.09 -3.45
C ARG A 263 -39.36 -25.27 -4.78
N LYS A 264 -38.71 -25.01 -5.92
CA LYS A 264 -39.31 -25.07 -7.27
C LYS A 264 -40.54 -24.17 -7.44
N GLN A 265 -40.63 -23.10 -6.64
CA GLN A 265 -41.68 -22.08 -6.75
C GLN A 265 -41.39 -21.09 -7.88
N ILE A 266 -40.13 -20.96 -8.27
CA ILE A 266 -39.68 -20.29 -9.50
C ILE A 266 -38.75 -21.24 -10.25
N ASP A 267 -38.66 -21.08 -11.58
CA ASP A 267 -37.68 -21.80 -12.39
C ASP A 267 -36.34 -21.06 -12.44
N LYS A 268 -35.32 -21.73 -12.98
CA LYS A 268 -33.97 -21.13 -13.13
C LYS A 268 -34.01 -19.85 -13.99
N LYS A 269 -34.87 -19.80 -15.01
CA LYS A 269 -34.99 -18.63 -15.89
C LYS A 269 -35.52 -17.41 -15.15
N ALA A 270 -36.49 -17.59 -14.26
CA ALA A 270 -37.04 -16.55 -13.42
C ALA A 270 -36.04 -16.11 -12.33
N TYR A 271 -35.27 -17.03 -11.77
CA TYR A 271 -34.18 -16.71 -10.84
C TYR A 271 -33.07 -15.89 -11.54
N ASP A 272 -32.57 -16.35 -12.69
CA ASP A 272 -31.49 -15.70 -13.43
C ASP A 272 -31.90 -14.27 -13.87
N LYS A 273 -33.19 -14.01 -14.12
CA LYS A 273 -33.72 -12.66 -14.43
C LYS A 273 -33.61 -11.66 -13.27
N LEU A 274 -33.47 -12.11 -12.03
CA LEU A 274 -33.27 -11.23 -10.87
C LEU A 274 -31.87 -10.60 -10.86
N GLY A 275 -30.93 -11.20 -11.61
CA GLY A 275 -29.53 -10.83 -11.60
C GLY A 275 -28.86 -11.13 -10.25
N ASN A 276 -27.65 -10.61 -10.07
CA ASN A 276 -26.92 -10.77 -8.82
C ASN A 276 -27.43 -9.76 -7.77
N LEU A 277 -28.40 -10.17 -6.96
CA LEU A 277 -29.00 -9.31 -5.93
C LEU A 277 -28.00 -8.89 -4.85
N ARG A 278 -27.02 -9.73 -4.51
CA ARG A 278 -25.99 -9.41 -3.51
C ARG A 278 -25.05 -8.31 -4.01
N GLU A 279 -24.56 -8.44 -5.25
CA GLU A 279 -23.75 -7.39 -5.89
C GLU A 279 -24.52 -6.07 -6.09
N GLN A 280 -25.81 -6.15 -6.43
CA GLN A 280 -26.67 -4.96 -6.47
C GLN A 280 -26.79 -4.29 -5.09
N GLY A 281 -26.89 -5.09 -4.03
CA GLY A 281 -26.91 -4.63 -2.64
C GLY A 281 -25.61 -3.93 -2.23
N GLU A 282 -24.45 -4.53 -2.56
CA GLU A 282 -23.13 -3.93 -2.35
C GLU A 282 -22.97 -2.60 -3.10
N ALA A 283 -23.35 -2.56 -4.38
CA ALA A 283 -23.29 -1.34 -5.17
C ALA A 283 -24.24 -0.25 -4.62
N ALA A 284 -25.41 -0.63 -4.12
CA ALA A 284 -26.35 0.30 -3.49
C ALA A 284 -25.85 0.81 -2.14
N PHE A 285 -25.24 -0.06 -1.33
CA PHE A 285 -24.58 0.30 -0.08
C PHE A 285 -23.49 1.33 -0.31
N ARG A 286 -22.54 1.06 -1.22
CA ARG A 286 -21.41 1.95 -1.51
C ARG A 286 -21.89 3.33 -1.98
N ARG A 287 -22.82 3.38 -2.94
CA ARG A 287 -23.41 4.66 -3.38
C ARG A 287 -24.05 5.43 -2.22
N CYS A 288 -24.87 4.77 -1.41
CA CYS A 288 -25.50 5.39 -0.25
C CYS A 288 -24.45 5.92 0.74
N PHE A 289 -23.40 5.13 1.02
CA PHE A 289 -22.36 5.50 1.97
C PHE A 289 -21.59 6.73 1.49
N THR A 290 -21.21 6.77 0.20
CA THR A 290 -20.53 7.93 -0.38
C THR A 290 -21.38 9.21 -0.30
N GLU A 291 -22.69 9.11 -0.50
CA GLU A 291 -23.60 10.26 -0.42
C GLU A 291 -23.88 10.74 1.02
N ARG A 292 -23.98 9.81 1.98
CA ARG A 292 -24.52 10.09 3.32
C ARG A 292 -23.49 10.11 4.44
N ALA A 293 -22.33 9.50 4.25
CA ALA A 293 -21.26 9.53 5.24
C ALA A 293 -20.81 10.96 5.59
N PRO A 294 -20.67 11.92 4.63
CA PRO A 294 -20.28 13.29 4.95
C PRO A 294 -21.24 14.03 5.89
N GLN A 295 -22.48 13.53 6.03
CA GLN A 295 -23.50 14.09 6.92
C GLN A 295 -23.42 13.52 8.34
N GLN A 296 -22.58 12.50 8.57
CA GLN A 296 -22.39 11.91 9.89
C GLN A 296 -21.38 12.73 10.71
N PRO A 297 -21.63 12.98 12.00
CA PRO A 297 -20.67 13.68 12.86
C PRO A 297 -19.29 13.01 12.91
N ALA A 298 -19.25 11.67 12.88
CA ALA A 298 -18.02 10.89 12.87
C ALA A 298 -17.14 11.16 11.64
N PHE A 299 -17.71 11.63 10.52
CA PHE A 299 -16.96 11.91 9.30
C PHE A 299 -16.03 13.13 9.47
N ALA A 300 -16.51 14.19 10.10
CA ALA A 300 -15.69 15.37 10.39
C ALA A 300 -14.54 15.02 11.35
N GLU A 301 -14.82 14.18 12.34
CA GLU A 301 -13.81 13.71 13.29
C GLU A 301 -12.77 12.79 12.63
N ALA A 302 -13.20 11.88 11.74
CA ALA A 302 -12.29 11.08 10.92
C ALA A 302 -11.41 11.94 9.99
N THR A 303 -11.96 13.00 9.41
CA THR A 303 -11.20 13.98 8.61
C THR A 303 -10.09 14.63 9.44
N ARG A 304 -10.42 15.02 10.68
CA ARG A 304 -9.45 15.61 11.62
C ARG A 304 -8.36 14.61 12.02
N GLN A 305 -8.72 13.36 12.26
CA GLN A 305 -7.75 12.29 12.57
C GLN A 305 -6.83 11.99 11.38
N ALA A 306 -7.36 11.93 10.17
CA ALA A 306 -6.57 11.77 8.94
C ALA A 306 -5.58 12.93 8.74
N GLN A 307 -6.03 14.17 8.97
CA GLN A 307 -5.18 15.36 8.91
C GLN A 307 -4.01 15.28 9.91
N ALA A 308 -4.31 15.00 11.18
CA ALA A 308 -3.31 14.91 12.25
C ALA A 308 -2.30 13.77 11.99
N LEU A 309 -2.79 12.64 11.46
CA LEU A 309 -1.96 11.51 11.11
C LEU A 309 -1.01 11.85 9.95
N LEU A 310 -1.48 12.56 8.92
CA LEU A 310 -0.63 13.03 7.82
C LEU A 310 0.42 14.05 8.30
N GLU A 311 0.05 14.96 9.19
CA GLU A 311 1.00 15.90 9.79
C GLU A 311 2.11 15.18 10.54
N THR A 312 1.75 14.18 11.35
CA THR A 312 2.73 13.32 12.04
C THR A 312 3.64 12.58 11.05
N ALA A 313 3.08 12.07 9.95
CA ALA A 313 3.84 11.39 8.92
C ALA A 313 4.87 12.31 8.26
N LEU A 314 4.54 13.59 8.10
CA LEU A 314 5.43 14.63 7.60
C LEU A 314 6.40 15.20 8.66
N GLY A 315 6.39 14.65 9.89
CA GLY A 315 7.29 15.05 10.98
C GLY A 315 6.88 16.35 11.66
N LYS A 316 5.58 16.68 11.68
CA LYS A 316 5.03 17.86 12.36
C LYS A 316 4.30 17.50 13.64
#